data_AF-A0A2W1MTH9-F1
#
_entry.id   AF-A0A2W1MTH9-F1
#
_cell.length_a   1.000
_cell.length_b   1.000
_cell.length_c   1.000
_cell.angle_alpha   90.00
_cell.angle_beta   90.00
_cell.angle_gamma   90.00
#
_symmetry.space_group_name_H-M   'P 1'
#
loop_
_entity.id
_entity.type
_entity.pdbx_description
1 polymer ?
#
loop_
_entity_poly.entity_id
_entity_poly.type
_entity_poly.pdbx_seq_one_letter_code
_entity_poly.pdbx_strand_id
1 'polypeptide(L)'
;MLPLLPSGLSLRQVLGLCVMLAGCVLLSWQAVLAAERALEPHLWHALKSGSLCALGTAVGTLPVLFMRGISARTSDTLLGFGAGVMLAATVFSLLIPGLESAGQLGFSRWSAGFLMSLGLLLGASALFGLGRLLPERQLEVDTRTDRLVLAPRILLFVIAIVLHNIPEGMAVGVAAGAGLAGADGLALGIALQDLPEGLI
;
A
#
# COMPACT_ATOMS: atom_id res chain seq x y z
N MET A 1 -20.77 -41.90 14.58
CA MET A 1 -20.47 -40.55 15.09
C MET A 1 -20.04 -39.68 13.91
N LEU A 2 -20.94 -38.84 13.42
CA LEU A 2 -20.68 -37.81 12.39
C LEU A 2 -20.86 -36.44 13.08
N PRO A 3 -19.98 -35.45 12.84
CA PRO A 3 -20.02 -34.19 13.57
C PRO A 3 -21.20 -33.33 13.11
N LEU A 4 -21.93 -32.81 14.09
CA LEU A 4 -23.00 -31.81 13.93
C LEU A 4 -22.40 -30.49 13.45
N LEU A 5 -22.80 -30.02 12.27
CA LEU A 5 -22.60 -28.62 11.85
C LEU A 5 -23.45 -27.71 12.76
N PRO A 6 -22.91 -26.68 13.42
CA PRO A 6 -23.71 -25.78 14.25
C PRO A 6 -24.43 -24.73 13.42
N SER A 7 -25.77 -24.70 13.56
CA SER A 7 -26.73 -23.63 13.26
C SER A 7 -26.72 -22.97 11.87
N GLY A 8 -27.72 -23.29 11.04
CA GLY A 8 -28.08 -22.49 9.87
C GLY A 8 -28.59 -21.10 10.27
N LEU A 9 -28.11 -20.06 9.58
CA LEU A 9 -28.61 -18.69 9.71
C LEU A 9 -30.14 -18.65 9.49
N SER A 10 -30.87 -17.94 10.35
CA SER A 10 -32.30 -17.72 10.13
C SER A 10 -32.53 -16.85 8.89
N LEU A 11 -33.65 -17.07 8.17
CA LEU A 11 -34.00 -16.27 6.98
C LEU A 11 -33.96 -14.75 7.24
N ARG A 12 -34.34 -14.32 8.45
CA ARG A 12 -34.28 -12.92 8.88
C ARG A 12 -32.84 -12.39 8.98
N GLN A 13 -31.90 -13.20 9.46
CA GLN A 13 -30.48 -12.85 9.53
C GLN A 13 -29.85 -12.79 8.14
N VAL A 14 -30.19 -13.72 7.24
CA VAL A 14 -29.72 -13.69 5.85
C VAL A 14 -30.24 -12.44 5.15
N LEU A 15 -31.54 -12.15 5.25
CA LEU A 15 -32.14 -10.93 4.70
C LEU A 15 -31.51 -9.67 5.29
N GLY A 16 -31.31 -9.62 6.61
CA GLY A 16 -30.63 -8.50 7.27
C GLY A 16 -29.21 -8.30 6.77
N LEU A 17 -28.44 -9.38 6.60
CA LEU A 17 -27.09 -9.32 6.05
C LEU A 17 -27.09 -8.84 4.59
N CYS A 18 -28.01 -9.34 3.76
CA CYS A 18 -28.15 -8.90 2.37
C CYS A 18 -28.49 -7.41 2.28
N VAL A 19 -29.42 -6.91 3.10
CA VAL A 19 -29.76 -5.48 3.15
C VAL A 19 -28.58 -4.65 3.62
N MET A 20 -27.85 -5.09 4.64
CA MET A 20 -26.65 -4.40 5.14
C MET A 20 -25.56 -4.33 4.05
N LEU A 21 -25.26 -5.45 3.39
CA LEU A 21 -24.27 -5.51 2.32
C LEU A 21 -24.67 -4.63 1.12
N ALA A 22 -25.92 -4.71 0.68
CA ALA A 22 -26.44 -3.85 -0.39
C ALA A 22 -26.36 -2.36 -0.01
N GLY A 23 -26.72 -2.03 1.24
CA GLY A 23 -26.60 -0.68 1.79
C GLY A 23 -25.16 -0.17 1.80
N CYS A 24 -24.20 -0.98 2.27
CA CYS A 24 -22.77 -0.65 2.24
C CYS A 24 -22.29 -0.41 0.81
N VAL A 25 -22.61 -1.29 -0.13
CA VAL A 25 -22.23 -1.14 -1.54
C VAL A 25 -22.79 0.14 -2.14
N LEU A 26 -24.08 0.43 -1.90
CA LEU A 26 -24.73 1.65 -2.39
C LEU A 26 -24.11 2.92 -1.78
N LEU A 27 -23.82 2.93 -0.48
CA LEU A 27 -23.18 4.06 0.20
C LEU A 27 -21.76 4.27 -0.29
N SER A 28 -20.97 3.20 -0.46
CA SER A 28 -19.63 3.27 -1.04
C SER A 28 -19.68 3.80 -2.48
N TRP A 29 -20.61 3.30 -3.30
CA TRP A 29 -20.81 3.80 -4.66
C TRP A 29 -21.20 5.28 -4.69
N GLN A 30 -22.10 5.70 -3.80
CA GLN A 30 -22.48 7.10 -3.68
C GLN A 30 -21.31 7.98 -3.22
N ALA A 31 -20.50 7.48 -2.28
CA ALA A 31 -19.31 8.18 -1.80
C ALA A 31 -18.26 8.35 -2.91
N VAL A 32 -18.06 7.33 -3.74
CA VAL A 32 -17.18 7.38 -4.93
C VAL A 32 -17.68 8.45 -5.91
N LEU A 33 -18.96 8.44 -6.25
CA LEU A 33 -19.55 9.45 -7.14
C LEU A 33 -19.51 10.86 -6.54
N ALA A 34 -19.66 10.98 -5.23
CA ALA A 34 -19.53 12.27 -4.54
C ALA A 34 -18.08 12.77 -4.56
N ALA A 35 -17.11 11.88 -4.34
CA ALA A 35 -15.68 12.19 -4.41
C ALA A 35 -15.27 12.61 -5.83
N GLU A 36 -15.71 11.89 -6.86
CA GLU A 36 -15.42 12.24 -8.26
C GLU A 36 -15.94 13.63 -8.65
N ARG A 37 -17.07 14.05 -8.09
CA ARG A 37 -17.65 15.38 -8.35
C ARG A 37 -17.02 16.49 -7.51
N ALA A 38 -16.55 16.17 -6.30
CA ALA A 38 -16.05 17.15 -5.34
C ALA A 38 -14.53 17.38 -5.44
N LEU A 39 -13.77 16.37 -5.87
CA LEU A 39 -12.32 16.45 -5.96
C LEU A 39 -11.86 17.01 -7.31
N GLU A 40 -10.74 17.73 -7.31
CA GLU A 40 -10.09 18.12 -8.55
C GLU A 40 -9.64 16.88 -9.36
N PRO A 41 -9.57 16.96 -10.71
CA PRO A 41 -9.26 15.81 -11.55
C PRO A 41 -7.97 15.08 -11.17
N HIS A 42 -6.91 15.81 -10.83
CA HIS A 42 -5.63 15.21 -10.43
C HIS A 42 -5.69 14.54 -9.06
N LEU A 43 -6.48 15.08 -8.14
CA LEU A 43 -6.68 14.48 -6.81
C LEU A 43 -7.56 13.24 -6.89
N TRP A 44 -8.58 13.25 -7.74
CA TRP A 44 -9.37 12.06 -8.08
C TRP A 44 -8.49 10.98 -8.72
N HIS A 45 -7.59 11.38 -9.61
CA HIS A 45 -6.61 10.48 -10.21
C HIS A 45 -5.71 9.85 -9.15
N ALA A 46 -5.12 10.65 -8.27
CA ALA A 46 -4.28 10.17 -7.16
C ALA A 46 -5.02 9.19 -6.25
N LEU A 47 -6.30 9.45 -5.93
CA LEU A 47 -7.12 8.55 -5.12
C LEU A 47 -7.37 7.21 -5.81
N LYS A 48 -7.68 7.22 -7.12
CA LYS A 48 -7.86 5.98 -7.89
C LYS A 48 -6.57 5.17 -7.96
N SER A 49 -5.45 5.82 -8.23
CA SER A 49 -4.15 5.18 -8.32
C SER A 49 -3.69 4.60 -6.97
N GLY A 50 -3.87 5.34 -5.86
CA GLY A 50 -3.60 4.81 -4.52
C GLY A 50 -4.53 3.65 -4.12
N SER A 51 -5.80 3.71 -4.54
CA SER A 51 -6.75 2.60 -4.34
C SER A 51 -6.34 1.35 -5.13
N LEU A 52 -5.78 1.52 -6.33
CA LEU A 52 -5.25 0.42 -7.13
C LEU A 52 -4.10 -0.29 -6.43
N CYS A 53 -3.15 0.44 -5.85
CA CYS A 53 -2.05 -0.10 -5.05
C CYS A 53 -2.57 -0.89 -3.85
N ALA A 54 -3.46 -0.29 -3.04
CA ALA A 54 -4.07 -0.96 -1.90
C ALA A 54 -4.84 -2.24 -2.29
N LEU A 55 -5.50 -2.24 -3.45
CA LEU A 55 -6.13 -3.45 -4.01
C LEU A 55 -5.09 -4.49 -4.44
N GLY A 56 -3.95 -4.07 -4.98
CA GLY A 56 -2.80 -4.93 -5.28
C GLY A 56 -2.39 -5.73 -4.05
N THR A 57 -2.14 -5.06 -2.91
CA THR A 57 -1.79 -5.75 -1.66
C THR A 57 -2.91 -6.69 -1.20
N ALA A 58 -4.16 -6.23 -1.20
CA ALA A 58 -5.30 -7.02 -0.74
C ALA A 58 -5.52 -8.29 -1.58
N VAL A 59 -5.40 -8.18 -2.90
CA VAL A 59 -5.47 -9.32 -3.84
C VAL A 59 -4.25 -10.23 -3.65
N GLY A 60 -3.08 -9.65 -3.41
CA GLY A 60 -1.83 -10.35 -3.12
C GLY A 60 -1.92 -11.29 -1.92
N THR A 61 -2.72 -10.93 -0.92
CA THR A 61 -2.95 -11.76 0.27
C THR A 61 -3.92 -12.94 0.04
N LEU A 62 -4.77 -12.92 -0.99
CA LEU A 62 -5.77 -13.97 -1.22
C LEU A 62 -5.21 -15.40 -1.31
N PRO A 63 -4.05 -15.67 -1.96
CA PRO A 63 -3.50 -17.02 -2.04
C PRO A 63 -3.14 -17.62 -0.66
N VAL A 64 -2.89 -16.80 0.36
CA VAL A 64 -2.63 -17.25 1.74
C VAL A 64 -3.80 -18.08 2.29
N LEU A 65 -5.03 -17.86 1.81
CA LEU A 65 -6.21 -18.63 2.21
C LEU A 65 -6.16 -20.11 1.75
N PHE A 66 -5.35 -20.42 0.74
CA PHE A 66 -5.25 -21.76 0.14
C PHE A 66 -3.86 -22.37 0.30
N MET A 67 -2.83 -21.55 0.57
CA MET A 67 -1.45 -21.98 0.71
C MET A 67 -1.09 -22.27 2.18
N ARG A 68 -0.30 -23.33 2.42
CA ARG A 68 0.17 -23.70 3.76
C ARG A 68 1.50 -23.02 4.15
N GLY A 69 2.18 -22.42 3.18
CA GLY A 69 3.47 -21.76 3.34
C GLY A 69 4.12 -21.44 2.00
N ILE A 70 5.14 -20.58 2.03
CA ILE A 70 5.90 -20.13 0.86
C ILE A 70 7.35 -20.58 1.05
N SER A 71 7.97 -21.10 -0.01
CA SER A 71 9.38 -21.48 0.07
C SER A 71 10.26 -20.23 0.17
N ALA A 72 11.39 -20.30 0.90
CA ALA A 72 12.32 -19.18 1.02
C ALA A 72 12.77 -18.65 -0.35
N ARG A 73 13.07 -19.54 -1.31
CA ARG A 73 13.41 -19.15 -2.69
C ARG A 73 12.30 -18.34 -3.37
N THR A 74 11.03 -18.73 -3.18
CA THR A 74 9.90 -17.99 -3.73
C THR A 74 9.82 -16.61 -3.07
N SER A 75 9.88 -16.55 -1.74
CA SER A 75 9.92 -15.29 -0.98
C SER A 75 11.02 -14.35 -1.47
N ASP A 76 12.25 -14.85 -1.60
CA ASP A 76 13.40 -14.06 -2.08
C ASP A 76 13.22 -13.56 -3.51
N THR A 77 12.58 -14.37 -4.38
CA THR A 77 12.27 -13.99 -5.76
C THR A 77 11.23 -12.88 -5.80
N LEU A 78 10.18 -12.98 -4.97
CA LEU A 78 9.13 -11.98 -4.85
C LEU A 78 9.67 -10.65 -4.31
N LEU A 79 10.49 -10.70 -3.24
CA LEU A 79 11.18 -9.54 -2.68
C LEU A 79 12.13 -8.90 -3.70
N GLY A 80 12.89 -9.71 -4.44
CA GLY A 80 13.78 -9.23 -5.50
C GLY A 80 13.02 -8.57 -6.67
N PHE A 81 11.87 -9.10 -7.04
CA PHE A 81 10.98 -8.49 -8.02
C PHE A 81 10.48 -7.12 -7.54
N GLY A 82 9.97 -7.03 -6.31
CA GLY A 82 9.48 -5.78 -5.74
C GLY A 82 10.58 -4.72 -5.66
N ALA A 83 11.75 -5.08 -5.13
CA ALA A 83 12.91 -4.18 -5.10
C ALA A 83 13.30 -3.67 -6.50
N GLY A 84 13.26 -4.53 -7.52
CA GLY A 84 13.53 -4.15 -8.91
C GLY A 84 12.52 -3.16 -9.48
N VAL A 85 11.22 -3.41 -9.27
CA VAL A 85 10.14 -2.51 -9.69
C VAL A 85 10.27 -1.15 -9.01
N MET A 86 10.54 -1.13 -7.70
CA MET A 86 10.65 0.11 -6.93
C MET A 86 11.88 0.94 -7.31
N LEU A 87 13.01 0.30 -7.62
CA LEU A 87 14.19 1.00 -8.16
C LEU A 87 13.92 1.62 -9.53
N ALA A 88 13.25 0.88 -10.43
CA ALA A 88 12.87 1.38 -11.75
C ALA A 88 11.89 2.56 -11.64
N ALA A 89 10.86 2.43 -10.81
CA ALA A 89 9.90 3.49 -10.52
C ALA A 89 10.57 4.77 -9.98
N THR A 90 11.51 4.62 -9.06
CA THR A 90 12.27 5.75 -8.49
C THR A 90 13.01 6.53 -9.58
N VAL A 91 13.65 5.84 -10.53
CA VAL A 91 14.42 6.50 -11.60
C VAL A 91 13.51 7.06 -12.70
N PHE A 92 12.69 6.19 -13.30
CA PHE A 92 11.96 6.51 -14.52
C PHE A 92 10.66 7.29 -14.29
N SER A 93 10.00 7.08 -13.15
CA SER A 93 8.69 7.66 -12.88
C SER A 93 8.74 8.82 -11.88
N LEU A 94 9.82 8.98 -11.13
CA LEU A 94 9.98 10.06 -10.15
C LEU A 94 11.17 10.96 -10.46
N LEU A 95 12.40 10.44 -10.52
CA LEU A 95 13.60 11.28 -10.67
C LEU A 95 13.67 11.97 -12.04
N ILE A 96 13.49 11.23 -13.15
CA ILE A 96 13.51 11.83 -14.49
C ILE A 96 12.41 12.88 -14.65
N PRO A 97 11.12 12.58 -14.37
CA PRO A 97 10.05 13.58 -14.42
C PRO A 97 10.26 14.74 -13.43
N GLY A 98 10.86 14.50 -12.27
CA GLY A 98 11.20 15.52 -11.29
C GLY A 98 12.26 16.49 -11.79
N LEU A 99 13.30 16.00 -12.49
CA LEU A 99 14.30 16.83 -13.16
C LEU A 99 13.68 17.68 -14.27
N GLU A 100 12.79 17.10 -15.07
CA GLU A 100 12.07 17.82 -16.13
C GLU A 100 11.17 18.92 -15.55
N SER A 101 10.44 18.61 -14.49
CA SER A 101 9.59 19.56 -13.76
C SER A 101 10.43 20.72 -13.18
N ALA A 102 11.58 20.43 -12.58
CA ALA A 102 12.50 21.46 -12.12
C ALA A 102 13.04 22.31 -13.29
N GLY A 103 13.33 21.71 -14.44
CA GLY A 103 13.72 22.44 -15.64
C GLY A 103 12.65 23.42 -16.13
N GLN A 104 11.37 23.01 -16.10
CA GLN A 104 10.24 23.88 -16.46
C GLN A 104 10.06 25.06 -15.50
N LEU A 105 10.46 24.89 -14.24
CA LEU A 105 10.51 25.95 -13.23
C LEU A 105 11.73 26.89 -13.39
N GLY A 106 12.57 26.68 -14.42
CA GLY A 106 13.71 27.55 -14.74
C GLY A 106 15.03 27.14 -14.07
N PHE A 107 15.09 25.98 -13.39
CA PHE A 107 16.35 25.50 -12.83
C PHE A 107 17.31 25.02 -13.92
N SER A 108 18.59 25.35 -13.77
CA SER A 108 19.65 24.74 -14.58
C SER A 108 19.80 23.25 -14.27
N ARG A 109 20.41 22.47 -15.17
CA ARG A 109 20.66 21.03 -14.99
C ARG A 109 21.36 20.70 -13.67
N TRP A 110 22.37 21.50 -13.29
CA TRP A 110 23.11 21.32 -12.04
C TRP A 110 22.25 21.59 -10.81
N SER A 111 21.49 22.69 -10.82
CA SER A 111 20.60 23.02 -9.70
C SER A 111 19.40 22.07 -9.58
N ALA A 112 18.85 21.59 -10.69
CA ALA A 112 17.80 20.57 -10.70
C ALA A 112 18.32 19.24 -10.15
N GLY A 113 19.51 18.81 -10.59
CA GLY A 113 20.18 17.61 -10.06
C GLY A 113 20.46 17.71 -8.56
N PHE A 114 20.92 18.87 -8.09
CA PHE A 114 21.11 19.13 -6.66
C PHE A 114 19.78 19.06 -5.88
N LEU A 115 18.73 19.70 -6.40
CA LEU A 115 17.40 19.70 -5.78
C LEU A 115 16.82 18.28 -5.66
N MET A 116 16.92 17.48 -6.72
CA MET A 116 16.45 16.09 -6.71
C MET A 116 17.27 15.22 -5.74
N SER A 117 18.59 15.39 -5.73
CA SER A 117 19.47 14.66 -4.81
C SER A 117 19.18 15.01 -3.35
N LEU A 118 18.92 16.29 -3.06
CA LEU A 118 18.53 16.74 -1.73
C LEU A 118 17.18 16.13 -1.32
N GLY A 119 16.19 16.13 -2.21
CA GLY A 119 14.90 15.49 -1.98
C GLY A 119 15.03 13.99 -1.68
N LEU A 120 15.82 13.27 -2.48
CA LEU A 120 16.10 11.84 -2.27
C LEU A 120 16.78 11.58 -0.91
N LEU A 121 17.80 12.37 -0.57
CA LEU A 121 18.50 12.24 0.71
C LEU A 121 17.60 12.55 1.90
N LEU A 122 16.74 13.57 1.80
CA LEU A 122 15.77 13.90 2.84
C LEU A 122 14.75 12.76 3.02
N GLY A 123 14.21 12.22 1.93
CA GLY A 123 13.29 11.07 1.98
C GLY A 123 13.94 9.83 2.58
N ALA A 124 15.14 9.47 2.13
CA ALA A 124 15.90 8.35 2.67
C ALA A 124 16.22 8.54 4.16
N SER A 125 16.62 9.75 4.56
CA SER A 125 16.92 10.10 5.95
C SER A 125 15.68 10.07 6.84
N ALA A 126 14.52 10.49 6.32
CA ALA A 126 13.24 10.42 7.02
C ALA A 126 12.84 8.96 7.29
N LEU A 127 12.93 8.08 6.29
CA LEU A 127 12.63 6.66 6.45
C LEU A 127 13.63 5.97 7.40
N PHE A 128 14.91 6.31 7.29
CA PHE A 128 15.94 5.82 8.21
C PHE A 128 15.68 6.25 9.66
N GLY A 129 15.32 7.52 9.87
CA GLY A 129 14.93 8.04 11.17
C GLY A 129 13.69 7.34 11.73
N LEU A 130 12.69 7.11 10.89
CA LEU A 130 11.47 6.42 11.29
C LEU A 130 11.74 4.98 11.72
N GLY A 131 12.59 4.25 10.99
CA GLY A 131 13.05 2.92 11.37
C GLY A 131 13.77 2.89 12.72
N ARG A 132 14.57 3.93 13.04
CA ARG A 132 15.24 4.07 14.34
C ARG A 132 14.29 4.37 15.50
N LEU A 133 13.16 5.03 15.23
CA LEU A 133 12.14 5.37 16.23
C LEU A 133 11.24 4.17 16.57
N LEU A 134 11.19 3.15 15.72
CA LEU A 134 10.47 1.91 16.01
C LEU A 134 11.19 1.16 17.13
N PRO A 135 10.54 0.92 18.28
CA PRO A 135 11.15 0.17 19.35
C PRO A 135 11.35 -1.27 18.91
N GLU A 136 12.61 -1.71 18.74
CA GLU A 136 13.00 -3.12 18.70
C GLU A 136 12.81 -3.74 20.10
N ARG A 137 11.60 -3.70 20.67
CA ARG A 137 11.38 -4.40 21.92
C ARG A 137 11.37 -5.90 21.61
N GLN A 138 12.34 -6.61 22.16
CA GLN A 138 12.25 -8.04 22.42
C GLN A 138 11.09 -8.24 23.40
N LEU A 139 9.90 -8.47 22.88
CA LEU A 139 8.67 -8.54 23.65
C LEU A 139 8.53 -9.96 24.20
N GLU A 140 8.97 -10.14 25.45
CA GLU A 140 8.57 -11.28 26.28
C GLU A 140 7.04 -11.31 26.38
N VAL A 141 6.46 -12.44 26.00
CA VAL A 141 5.03 -12.68 26.08
C VAL A 141 4.69 -12.98 27.54
N ASP A 142 4.11 -12.03 28.26
CA ASP A 142 3.50 -12.31 29.55
C ASP A 142 2.18 -13.06 29.33
N THR A 143 2.22 -14.38 29.52
CA THR A 143 1.10 -15.31 29.31
C THR A 143 0.00 -15.21 30.38
N ARG A 144 0.05 -14.22 31.27
CA ARG A 144 -0.85 -14.11 32.44
C ARG A 144 -2.20 -13.43 32.20
N THR A 145 -2.48 -12.87 31.03
CA THR A 145 -3.76 -12.19 30.77
C THR A 145 -4.62 -12.92 29.74
N ASP A 146 -5.84 -13.28 30.14
CA ASP A 146 -6.88 -13.93 29.35
C ASP A 146 -7.54 -13.00 28.30
N ARG A 147 -6.77 -12.01 27.81
CA ARG A 147 -7.19 -11.04 26.81
C ARG A 147 -6.54 -11.40 25.48
N LEU A 148 -7.32 -11.37 24.40
CA LEU A 148 -6.80 -11.39 23.02
C LEU A 148 -5.97 -10.12 22.79
N VAL A 149 -4.70 -10.15 23.18
CA VAL A 149 -3.72 -9.09 22.90
C VAL A 149 -2.99 -9.50 21.63
N LEU A 150 -3.00 -8.63 20.62
CA LEU A 150 -2.24 -8.84 19.39
C LEU A 150 -0.76 -9.02 19.78
N ALA A 151 -0.15 -10.13 19.34
CA ALA A 151 1.22 -10.42 19.73
C ALA A 151 2.10 -9.22 19.30
N PRO A 152 2.92 -8.67 20.20
CA PRO A 152 3.67 -7.45 19.89
C PRO A 152 4.58 -7.57 18.65
N ARG A 153 5.03 -8.78 18.31
CA ARG A 153 5.72 -9.10 17.05
C ARG A 153 4.85 -8.89 15.80
N ILE A 154 3.57 -9.26 15.87
CA ILE A 154 2.59 -9.01 14.79
C ILE A 154 2.37 -7.51 14.64
N LEU A 155 2.25 -6.78 15.77
CA LEU A 155 2.08 -5.33 15.73
C LEU A 155 3.30 -4.62 15.10
N LEU A 156 4.53 -5.02 15.46
CA LEU A 156 5.74 -4.48 14.85
C LEU A 156 5.82 -4.79 13.35
N PHE A 157 5.41 -6.00 12.94
CA PHE A 157 5.35 -6.37 11.53
C PHE A 157 4.32 -5.53 10.76
N VAL A 158 3.11 -5.37 11.29
CA VAL A 158 2.07 -4.51 10.70
C VAL A 158 2.54 -3.06 10.59
N ILE A 159 3.19 -2.53 11.63
CA ILE A 159 3.77 -1.18 11.58
C ILE A 159 4.85 -1.09 10.50
N ALA A 160 5.75 -2.07 10.41
CA ALA A 160 6.77 -2.10 9.36
C ALA A 160 6.14 -2.11 7.96
N ILE A 161 5.05 -2.87 7.77
CA ILE A 161 4.29 -2.89 6.52
C ILE A 161 3.68 -1.52 6.21
N VAL A 162 2.99 -0.93 7.18
CA VAL A 162 2.40 0.40 7.00
C VAL A 162 3.46 1.43 6.61
N LEU A 163 4.65 1.35 7.20
CA LEU A 163 5.71 2.30 6.95
C LEU A 163 6.35 2.20 5.56
N HIS A 164 6.36 1.04 4.90
CA HIS A 164 6.80 0.96 3.50
C HIS A 164 5.72 1.44 2.53
N ASN A 165 4.44 1.24 2.86
CA ASN A 165 3.33 1.61 1.98
C ASN A 165 3.13 3.13 1.90
N ILE A 166 3.56 3.87 2.94
CA ILE A 166 3.49 5.33 2.95
C ILE A 166 4.29 5.93 1.78
N PRO A 167 5.60 5.64 1.60
CA PRO A 167 6.36 6.05 0.42
C PRO A 167 5.71 5.72 -0.93
N GLU A 168 5.15 4.52 -1.08
CA GLU A 168 4.50 4.10 -2.32
C GLU A 168 3.24 4.92 -2.61
N GLY A 169 2.36 5.06 -1.61
CA GLY A 169 1.19 5.91 -1.71
C GLY A 169 1.54 7.37 -1.99
N MET A 170 2.61 7.89 -1.38
CA MET A 170 3.13 9.22 -1.65
C MET A 170 3.66 9.36 -3.07
N ALA A 171 4.41 8.39 -3.58
CA ALA A 171 4.97 8.41 -4.92
C ALA A 171 3.86 8.47 -5.99
N VAL A 172 2.86 7.60 -5.86
CA VAL A 172 1.69 7.57 -6.76
C VAL A 172 0.87 8.85 -6.62
N GLY A 173 0.66 9.32 -5.39
CA GLY A 173 -0.09 10.54 -5.11
C GLY A 173 0.57 11.79 -5.70
N VAL A 174 1.88 11.94 -5.57
CA VAL A 174 2.64 13.05 -6.16
C VAL A 174 2.63 12.96 -7.68
N ALA A 175 2.86 11.78 -8.26
CA ALA A 175 2.89 11.63 -9.70
C ALA A 175 1.54 11.91 -10.36
N ALA A 176 0.46 11.36 -9.80
CA ALA A 176 -0.90 11.60 -10.27
C ALA A 176 -1.37 13.04 -9.98
N GLY A 177 -1.08 13.57 -8.80
CA GLY A 177 -1.43 14.93 -8.38
C GLY A 177 -0.76 16.01 -9.21
N ALA A 178 0.50 15.78 -9.61
CA ALA A 178 1.25 16.66 -10.50
C ALA A 178 0.94 16.44 -11.99
N GLY A 179 0.10 15.47 -12.35
CA GLY A 179 -0.25 15.18 -13.74
C GLY A 179 0.93 14.67 -14.57
N LEU A 180 1.87 13.93 -13.96
CA LEU A 180 3.03 13.40 -14.66
C LEU A 180 2.60 12.36 -15.70
N ALA A 181 3.19 12.40 -16.90
CA ALA A 181 2.86 11.48 -17.99
C ALA A 181 3.07 9.99 -17.64
N GLY A 182 3.93 9.69 -16.66
CA GLY A 182 4.20 8.33 -16.17
C GLY A 182 3.37 7.88 -14.97
N ALA A 183 2.39 8.67 -14.50
CA ALA A 183 1.64 8.39 -13.27
C ALA A 183 0.90 7.03 -13.31
N ASP A 184 0.28 6.68 -14.44
CA ASP A 184 -0.42 5.40 -14.61
C ASP A 184 0.54 4.22 -14.60
N GLY A 185 1.68 4.36 -15.27
CA GLY A 185 2.73 3.34 -15.28
C GLY A 185 3.33 3.13 -13.90
N LEU A 186 3.51 4.20 -13.11
CA LEU A 186 3.96 4.12 -11.73
C LEU A 186 2.93 3.39 -10.85
N ALA A 187 1.66 3.78 -10.92
CA ALA A 187 0.59 3.17 -10.15
C ALA A 187 0.44 1.67 -10.46
N LEU A 188 0.51 1.31 -11.75
CA LEU A 188 0.47 -0.08 -12.17
C LEU A 188 1.70 -0.86 -11.71
N GLY A 189 2.90 -0.28 -11.83
CA GLY A 189 4.14 -0.89 -11.36
C GLY A 189 4.08 -1.21 -9.87
N ILE A 190 3.68 -0.23 -9.05
CA ILE A 190 3.50 -0.41 -7.60
C ILE A 190 2.40 -1.46 -7.34
N ALA A 191 1.20 -1.35 -7.93
CA ALA A 191 0.17 -2.35 -7.71
C ALA A 191 0.59 -3.79 -8.09
N LEU A 192 1.46 -3.95 -9.10
CA LEU A 192 2.02 -5.25 -9.48
C LEU A 192 3.04 -5.79 -8.47
N GLN A 193 3.78 -4.93 -7.79
CA GLN A 193 4.73 -5.31 -6.75
C GLN A 193 4.05 -5.53 -5.39
N ASP A 194 2.93 -4.84 -5.16
CA ASP A 194 2.09 -5.02 -3.98
C ASP A 194 1.45 -6.41 -3.93
N LEU A 195 1.22 -7.04 -5.08
CA LEU A 195 0.73 -8.43 -5.17
C LEU A 195 1.69 -9.42 -4.47
N PRO A 196 2.98 -9.51 -4.85
CA PRO A 196 3.93 -10.31 -4.11
C PRO A 196 4.11 -9.86 -2.68
N GLU A 197 4.15 -8.56 -2.39
CA GLU A 197 4.30 -8.04 -1.02
C GLU A 197 3.14 -8.43 -0.10
N GLY A 198 1.90 -8.44 -0.61
CA GLY A 198 0.73 -8.89 0.15
C GLY A 198 0.70 -10.39 0.43
N LEU A 199 1.48 -11.18 -0.31
CA LEU A 199 1.55 -12.65 -0.17
C LEU A 199 2.53 -13.10 0.93
N ILE A 200 3.58 -12.32 1.20
CA ILE A 200 4.68 -12.63 2.14
C ILE A 200 4.34 -12.21 3.57
#